data_AF-A0A448YPW6-F1
#
_entry.id   AF-A0A448YPW6-F1
#
_cell.length_a   1.000
_cell.length_b   1.000
_cell.length_c   1.000
_cell.angle_alpha   90.00
_cell.angle_beta   90.00
_cell.angle_gamma   90.00
#
_symmetry.space_group_name_H-M   'P 1'
#
loop_
_entity.id
_entity.type
_entity.pdbx_description
1 polymer ?
#
loop_
_entity_poly.entity_id
_entity_poly.type
_entity_poly.pdbx_seq_one_letter_code
_entity_poly.pdbx_strand_id
1 'polypeptide(L)'
;MKPLTKGTVPPLPRLRVRNQVAKQQANPCLVIMTQMLNCWASNGEGAATCGDLELQLKQCMNKAGKIPPPPKPTLNYHASRLLPKIHKKK
;
A
#
# COMPACT_ATOMS: atom_id res chain seq x y z
N MET A 1 -2.51 -9.10 21.04
CA MET A 1 -2.01 -10.19 20.16
C MET A 1 -0.73 -10.74 20.77
N LYS A 2 -0.66 -12.03 21.14
CA LYS A 2 0.55 -12.62 21.72
C LYS A 2 1.64 -12.67 20.64
N PRO A 3 2.85 -12.14 20.90
CA PRO A 3 3.94 -12.23 19.93
C PRO A 3 4.34 -13.70 19.77
N LEU A 4 4.31 -14.21 18.54
CA LEU A 4 4.78 -15.56 18.23
C LEU A 4 6.28 -15.61 18.54
N THR A 5 6.63 -16.40 19.54
CA THR A 5 8.01 -16.72 19.90
C THR A 5 8.75 -17.22 18.67
N LYS A 6 9.98 -16.72 18.47
CA LYS A 6 10.88 -16.96 17.33
C LYS A 6 11.07 -18.46 17.09
N GLY A 7 10.17 -19.07 16.32
CA GLY A 7 10.29 -20.45 15.89
C GLY A 7 11.49 -20.59 14.96
N THR A 8 12.36 -21.55 15.25
CA THR A 8 13.46 -21.91 14.35
C THR A 8 12.87 -22.27 12.99
N VAL A 9 13.32 -21.57 11.94
CA VAL A 9 12.88 -21.87 10.57
C VAL A 9 13.39 -23.29 10.22
N PRO A 10 12.52 -24.21 9.77
CA PRO A 10 12.95 -25.55 9.34
C PRO A 10 13.91 -25.46 8.15
N PRO A 11 14.70 -26.51 7.85
CA PRO A 11 15.63 -26.48 6.72
C PRO A 11 14.86 -26.33 5.40
N LEU A 12 14.84 -25.10 4.89
CA LEU A 12 14.22 -24.76 3.61
C LEU A 12 15.28 -24.75 2.49
N PRO A 13 14.95 -25.22 1.28
CA PRO A 13 15.84 -25.11 0.14
C PRO A 13 16.05 -23.66 -0.31
N ARG A 14 15.01 -22.82 -0.21
CA ARG A 14 15.07 -21.37 -0.47
C ARG A 14 14.04 -20.63 0.39
N LEU A 15 14.46 -19.53 1.02
CA LEU A 15 13.58 -18.62 1.75
C LEU A 15 13.18 -17.46 0.83
N ARG A 16 11.91 -17.38 0.46
CA ARG A 16 11.37 -16.27 -0.35
C ARG A 16 9.95 -15.94 0.08
N VAL A 17 9.56 -14.69 -0.14
CA VAL A 17 8.17 -14.26 -0.12
C VAL A 17 7.62 -14.35 -1.54
N ARG A 18 6.49 -15.06 -1.71
CA ARG A 18 5.87 -15.31 -3.02
C ARG A 18 5.32 -14.03 -3.64
N ASN A 19 4.53 -13.25 -2.89
CA ASN A 19 3.96 -11.99 -3.34
C ASN A 19 4.62 -10.85 -2.57
N GLN A 20 5.65 -10.25 -3.16
CA GLN A 20 6.30 -9.09 -2.55
C GLN A 20 5.44 -7.85 -2.83
N VAL A 21 4.53 -7.54 -1.91
CA VAL A 21 3.68 -6.35 -2.01
C VAL A 21 4.55 -5.12 -1.79
N ALA A 22 4.76 -4.33 -2.85
CA ALA A 22 5.34 -3.00 -2.72
C ALA A 22 4.31 -2.07 -2.06
N LYS A 23 4.75 -1.19 -1.17
CA LYS A 23 3.88 -0.12 -0.66
C LYS A 23 3.54 0.79 -1.83
N GLN A 24 2.34 0.64 -2.37
CA GLN A 24 1.79 1.55 -3.36
C GLN A 24 1.38 2.83 -2.64
N GLN A 25 1.83 3.97 -3.15
CA GLN A 25 1.30 5.25 -2.71
C GLN A 25 -0.13 5.35 -3.25
N ALA A 26 -1.10 5.52 -2.35
CA ALA A 26 -2.49 5.67 -2.76
C ALA A 26 -2.63 6.91 -3.66
N ASN A 27 -3.47 6.82 -4.69
CA ASN A 27 -3.74 7.97 -5.55
C ASN A 27 -4.34 9.10 -4.69
N PRO A 28 -3.71 10.30 -4.64
CA PRO A 28 -4.15 11.38 -3.77
C PRO A 28 -5.60 11.82 -4.05
N CYS A 29 -6.08 11.64 -5.28
CA CYS A 29 -7.42 12.04 -5.64
C CYS A 29 -8.51 11.07 -5.20
N LEU A 30 -8.15 9.81 -4.88
CA LEU A 30 -9.12 8.87 -4.31
C LEU A 30 -9.59 9.32 -2.92
N VAL A 31 -8.72 9.98 -2.15
CA VAL A 31 -9.09 10.51 -0.84
C VAL A 31 -10.08 11.66 -0.96
N ILE A 32 -9.85 12.56 -1.92
CA ILE A 32 -10.77 13.69 -2.18
C ILE A 32 -12.11 13.16 -2.71
N MET A 33 -12.07 12.15 -3.58
CA MET A 33 -13.26 11.50 -4.11
C MET A 33 -14.11 10.85 -3.00
N THR A 34 -13.49 10.13 -2.06
CA THR A 34 -14.25 9.53 -0.94
C THR A 34 -14.85 10.60 -0.03
N GLN A 35 -14.14 11.70 0.21
CA GLN A 35 -14.67 12.84 0.95
C GLN A 35 -15.89 13.47 0.26
N MET A 36 -15.81 13.67 -1.06
CA MET A 36 -16.92 14.18 -1.87
C MET A 36 -18.14 13.26 -1.82
N LEU A 37 -17.94 11.94 -1.98
CA LEU A 37 -19.02 10.96 -1.90
C LEU A 37 -19.66 10.92 -0.51
N ASN A 38 -18.87 11.06 0.56
CA ASN A 38 -19.41 11.17 1.92
C ASN A 38 -20.24 12.45 2.12
N CYS A 39 -19.84 13.55 1.48
CA CYS A 39 -20.59 14.80 1.50
C CYS A 39 -21.95 14.65 0.80
N TRP A 40 -21.99 14.01 -0.37
CA TRP A 40 -23.25 13.71 -1.07
C TRP A 40 -24.12 12.71 -0.31
N ALA A 41 -23.53 11.71 0.32
CA ALA A 41 -24.28 10.75 1.15
C ALA A 41 -24.99 11.42 2.33
N SER A 42 -24.47 12.55 2.82
CA SER A 42 -25.03 13.27 3.97
C SER A 42 -25.97 14.41 3.58
N ASN A 43 -25.72 15.09 2.45
CA ASN A 43 -26.41 16.32 2.08
C ASN A 43 -27.24 16.22 0.78
N GLY A 44 -27.16 15.08 0.09
CA GLY A 44 -27.72 14.89 -1.25
C GLY A 44 -26.72 15.19 -2.37
N GLU A 45 -26.96 14.58 -3.52
CA GLU A 45 -26.17 14.80 -4.73
C GLU A 45 -26.28 16.26 -5.20
N GLY A 46 -25.15 16.89 -5.51
CA GLY A 46 -25.12 18.28 -6.00
C GLY A 46 -25.40 19.35 -4.95
N ALA A 47 -25.40 19.00 -3.66
CA ALA A 47 -25.51 19.99 -2.59
C ALA A 47 -24.39 21.02 -2.66
N ALA A 48 -24.72 22.32 -2.56
CA ALA A 48 -23.76 23.41 -2.66
C ALA A 48 -22.64 23.33 -1.61
N THR A 49 -22.90 22.69 -0.45
CA THR A 49 -21.91 22.42 0.60
C THR A 49 -20.77 21.50 0.15
N CYS A 50 -20.96 20.73 -0.92
CA CYS A 50 -19.96 19.81 -1.48
C CYS A 50 -19.19 20.41 -2.66
N GLY A 51 -19.51 21.64 -3.09
CA GLY A 51 -18.94 22.25 -4.30
C GLY A 51 -17.41 22.43 -4.25
N ASP A 52 -16.86 22.71 -3.08
CA ASP A 52 -15.40 22.82 -2.90
C ASP A 52 -14.70 21.48 -3.12
N LEU A 53 -15.29 20.37 -2.66
CA LEU A 53 -14.74 19.02 -2.84
C LEU A 53 -14.78 18.60 -4.31
N GLU A 54 -15.83 18.99 -5.05
CA GLU A 54 -15.91 18.75 -6.49
C GLU A 54 -14.81 19.52 -7.25
N LEU A 55 -14.56 20.77 -6.89
CA LEU A 55 -13.54 21.60 -7.51
C LEU A 55 -12.13 21.06 -7.20
N GLN A 56 -11.89 20.65 -5.96
CA GLN A 56 -10.64 19.99 -5.56
C GLN A 56 -10.43 18.66 -6.30
N LEU A 57 -11.49 17.86 -6.48
CA LEU A 57 -11.41 16.60 -7.21
C LEU A 57 -11.05 16.84 -8.69
N LYS A 58 -11.70 17.81 -9.35
CA LYS A 58 -11.40 18.20 -10.74
C LYS A 58 -9.94 18.64 -10.88
N GLN A 59 -9.47 19.50 -9.97
CA GLN A 59 -8.07 19.93 -9.97
C GLN A 59 -7.09 18.77 -9.76
N CYS A 60 -7.44 17.83 -8.87
CA CYS A 60 -6.61 16.66 -8.61
C CYS A 60 -6.55 15.75 -9.84
N MET A 61 -7.68 15.46 -10.48
CA MET A 61 -7.76 14.65 -11.70
C MET A 61 -6.98 15.27 -12.86
N ASN A 62 -7.04 16.60 -13.01
CA ASN A 62 -6.29 17.31 -14.05
C ASN A 62 -4.77 17.25 -13.83
N LYS A 63 -4.32 17.19 -12.58
CA LYS A 63 -2.89 17.09 -12.22
C LYS A 63 -2.40 15.65 -12.12
N ALA A 64 -3.28 14.70 -11.84
CA ALA A 64 -2.94 13.30 -11.63
C ALA A 64 -2.62 12.62 -12.96
N GLY A 65 -1.36 12.70 -13.36
CA GLY A 65 -0.79 11.81 -14.36
C GLY A 65 -0.78 10.34 -13.90
N LYS A 66 -0.37 9.44 -14.80
CA LYS A 66 -0.17 8.02 -14.46
C LYS A 66 0.91 7.90 -13.38
N ILE A 67 0.55 7.38 -12.21
CA ILE A 67 1.50 7.11 -11.13
C ILE A 67 2.42 5.97 -11.59
N PRO A 68 3.76 6.17 -11.62
CA PRO A 68 4.66 5.11 -12.00
C PRO A 68 4.56 3.93 -11.03
N PRO A 69 4.69 2.68 -11.51
CA PRO A 69 4.64 1.52 -10.63
C PRO A 69 5.75 1.62 -9.57
N PRO A 70 5.47 1.24 -8.31
CA PRO A 70 6.48 1.30 -7.27
C PRO A 70 7.65 0.36 -7.61
N PRO A 71 8.88 0.69 -7.18
CA PRO A 71 10.04 -0.16 -7.40
C PRO A 71 9.84 -1.53 -6.74
N LYS A 72 10.35 -2.58 -7.39
CA LYS A 72 10.28 -3.95 -6.86
C LYS A 72 11.11 -4.04 -5.56
N PRO A 73 10.56 -4.56 -4.46
CA PRO A 73 11.29 -4.68 -3.20
C PRO A 73 12.39 -5.75 -3.29
N THR A 74 13.55 -5.48 -2.68
CA THR A 74 14.72 -6.37 -2.68
C THR A 74 14.67 -7.46 -1.59
N LEU A 75 13.52 -7.70 -0.98
CA LEU A 75 13.36 -8.62 0.16
C LEU A 75 13.89 -10.05 -0.14
N ASN A 76 13.56 -10.61 -1.31
CA ASN A 76 13.98 -11.96 -1.70
C ASN A 76 15.50 -12.08 -1.93
N TYR A 77 16.16 -11.00 -2.32
CA TYR A 77 17.63 -10.95 -2.41
C TYR A 77 18.26 -11.12 -1.02
N HIS A 78 17.78 -10.33 -0.05
CA HIS A 78 18.29 -10.39 1.33
C HIS A 78 17.91 -11.71 2.02
N ALA A 79 16.70 -12.23 1.80
CA ALA A 79 16.24 -13.50 2.35
C ALA A 79 17.14 -14.68 1.91
N SER A 80 17.51 -14.70 0.62
CA SER A 80 18.40 -15.73 0.08
C SER A 80 19.82 -15.62 0.65
N ARG A 81 20.36 -14.40 0.75
CA ARG A 81 21.70 -14.14 1.28
C ARG A 81 21.84 -14.47 2.78
N LEU A 82 20.78 -14.25 3.55
CA LEU A 82 20.79 -14.42 5.00
C LEU A 82 20.38 -15.83 5.45
N LEU A 83 19.77 -16.64 4.58
CA LEU A 83 19.35 -18.01 4.89
C LEU A 83 20.43 -18.87 5.58
N PRO A 84 21.71 -18.87 5.13
CA PRO A 84 22.76 -19.65 5.79
C PRO A 84 23.04 -19.17 7.22
N LYS A 85 22.87 -17.87 7.50
CA LYS A 85 23.06 -17.30 8.84
C LYS A 85 21.87 -17.56 9.77
N ILE A 86 20.67 -17.71 9.20
CA ILE A 86 19.45 -18.04 9.94
C ILE A 86 19.45 -19.54 10.31
N HIS A 87 19.94 -20.41 9.43
CA HIS A 87 20.05 -21.85 9.69
C HIS A 87 21.30 -22.25 10.48
N LYS A 88 22.35 -21.41 10.53
CA LYS A 88 23.49 -21.62 11.43
C LYS A 88 23.01 -21.49 12.88
N LYS A 89 22.58 -22.62 13.45
CA LYS A 89 22.50 -22.80 14.89
C LYS A 89 23.91 -22.54 15.45
N LYS A 90 24.02 -21.61 16.39
CA LYS A 90 25.13 -21.63 17.33
C LYS A 90 25.03 -22.91 18.16
#